data_AF-A0A7H4PYH2-F1
#
_entry.id   AF-A0A7H4PYH2-F1
#
_cell.length_a   1.000
_cell.length_b   1.000
_cell.length_c   1.000
_cell.angle_alpha   90.00
_cell.angle_beta   90.00
_cell.angle_gamma   90.00
#
_symmetry.space_group_name_H-M   'P 1'
#
loop_
_entity.id
_entity.type
_entity.pdbx_description
1 polymer ?
#
loop_
_entity_poly.entity_id
_entity_poly.type
_entity_poly.pdbx_seq_one_letter_code
_entity_poly.pdbx_strand_id
1 'polypeptide(L)'
;MSVRFVARRLALTLALLPAMVSLAVQAEPVPESQWQPSQATLFTLVQDGYRIVSVIDERHGEANSTQTFYLQREQGAFKCIEQHQMEPRTHMSEAQFACFELAQPFSTLKGK
;
A
#
# COMPACT_ATOMS: atom_id res chain seq x y z
N MET A 1 -34.45 33.45 -58.17
CA MET A 1 -33.55 34.54 -58.58
C MET A 1 -33.02 35.26 -57.33
N SER A 2 -31.92 35.99 -57.46
CA SER A 2 -30.99 36.32 -56.37
C SER A 2 -31.39 37.44 -55.41
N VAL A 3 -31.12 37.22 -54.11
CA VAL A 3 -30.37 38.05 -53.13
C VAL A 3 -30.64 39.57 -53.05
N ARG A 4 -30.74 40.13 -51.81
CA ARG A 4 -30.10 41.34 -51.21
C ARG A 4 -30.92 41.78 -49.97
N PHE A 5 -30.40 42.35 -48.87
CA PHE A 5 -29.10 42.28 -48.14
C PHE A 5 -29.27 43.04 -46.78
N VAL A 6 -28.32 42.94 -45.82
CA VAL A 6 -28.08 43.94 -44.71
C VAL A 6 -29.14 43.99 -43.56
N ALA A 7 -28.84 44.17 -42.26
CA ALA A 7 -27.58 44.10 -41.51
C ALA A 7 -27.77 43.90 -39.99
N ARG A 8 -26.79 43.21 -39.39
CA ARG A 8 -26.06 43.56 -38.14
C ARG A 8 -26.84 44.32 -37.04
N ARG A 9 -27.18 43.62 -35.96
CA ARG A 9 -27.22 44.22 -34.61
C ARG A 9 -26.27 43.46 -33.69
N LEU A 10 -25.32 44.18 -33.10
CA LEU A 10 -24.50 43.65 -32.00
C LEU A 10 -25.39 43.53 -30.76
N ALA A 11 -25.32 42.39 -30.09
CA ALA A 11 -25.68 42.26 -28.68
C ALA A 11 -24.47 41.65 -27.97
N LEU A 12 -23.92 42.36 -26.99
CA LEU A 12 -22.78 41.89 -26.21
C LEU A 12 -23.20 40.70 -25.35
N THR A 13 -22.85 39.49 -25.77
CA THR A 13 -22.70 38.37 -24.82
C THR A 13 -21.28 38.42 -24.27
N LEU A 14 -21.07 39.30 -23.29
CA LEU A 14 -19.84 39.30 -22.50
C LEU A 14 -19.73 37.93 -21.84
N ALA A 15 -18.72 37.15 -22.20
CA ALA A 15 -18.64 35.75 -21.82
C ALA A 15 -18.59 35.60 -20.28
N LEU A 16 -19.61 34.97 -19.70
CA LEU A 16 -19.51 34.39 -18.37
C LEU A 16 -18.47 33.27 -18.46
N LEU A 17 -17.22 33.59 -18.14
CA LEU A 17 -16.18 32.62 -17.87
C LEU A 17 -16.45 32.04 -16.48
N PRO A 18 -16.93 30.79 -16.34
CA PRO A 18 -16.93 30.14 -15.04
C PRO A 18 -15.48 29.99 -14.61
N ALA A 19 -15.10 30.64 -13.51
CA ALA A 19 -13.82 30.42 -12.87
C ALA A 19 -13.80 28.98 -12.35
N MET A 20 -13.26 28.07 -13.17
CA MET A 20 -12.99 26.69 -12.76
C MET A 20 -11.85 26.72 -11.75
N VAL A 21 -12.21 26.93 -10.48
CA VAL A 21 -11.32 26.70 -9.34
C VAL A 21 -11.03 25.20 -9.33
N SER A 22 -9.90 24.83 -9.93
CA SER A 22 -9.39 23.47 -9.88
C SER A 22 -9.09 23.14 -8.42
N LEU A 23 -10.00 22.40 -7.79
CA LEU A 23 -9.73 21.71 -6.54
C LEU A 23 -8.64 20.68 -6.81
N ALA A 24 -7.39 21.11 -6.63
CA ALA A 24 -6.25 20.22 -6.59
C ALA A 24 -6.36 19.38 -5.31
N VAL A 25 -7.17 18.32 -5.38
CA VAL A 25 -7.14 17.23 -4.42
C VAL A 25 -5.72 16.71 -4.43
N GLN A 26 -4.98 17.03 -3.37
CA GLN A 26 -3.71 16.39 -3.06
C GLN A 26 -4.04 14.91 -2.87
N ALA A 27 -3.74 14.09 -3.88
CA ALA A 27 -3.73 12.66 -3.69
C ALA A 27 -2.61 12.36 -2.69
N GLU A 28 -2.99 11.95 -1.48
CA GLU A 28 -2.05 11.38 -0.51
C GLU A 28 -1.22 10.31 -1.23
N PRO A 29 0.12 10.29 -1.04
CA PRO A 29 0.95 9.29 -1.67
C PRO A 29 0.49 7.91 -1.22
N VAL A 30 -0.05 7.13 -2.16
CA VAL A 30 -0.47 5.74 -1.89
C VAL A 30 0.76 4.99 -1.36
N PRO A 31 0.71 4.40 -0.15
CA PRO A 31 1.85 3.69 0.39
C PRO A 31 2.29 2.58 -0.56
N GLU A 32 3.57 2.57 -0.97
CA GLU A 32 4.12 1.55 -1.88
C GLU A 32 3.97 0.13 -1.33
N SER A 33 3.87 0.01 0.00
CA SER A 33 3.57 -1.23 0.71
C SER A 33 2.38 -1.04 1.66
N GLN A 34 1.39 -1.93 1.56
CA GLN A 34 0.33 -2.07 2.56
C GLN A 34 0.85 -2.70 3.88
N TRP A 35 2.02 -3.31 3.88
CA TRP A 35 2.65 -3.91 5.05
C TRP A 35 3.51 -2.87 5.78
N GLN A 36 3.23 -2.66 7.07
CA GLN A 36 3.92 -1.72 7.96
C GLN A 36 4.81 -2.46 8.96
N PRO A 37 6.04 -2.00 9.26
CA PRO A 37 6.91 -2.66 10.24
C PRO A 37 6.24 -2.78 11.62
N SER A 38 6.36 -3.95 12.25
CA SER A 38 5.82 -4.21 13.59
C SER A 38 6.90 -4.75 14.53
N GLN A 39 6.79 -4.43 15.82
CA GLN A 39 7.63 -5.00 16.87
C GLN A 39 7.14 -6.38 17.34
N ALA A 40 6.04 -6.88 16.78
CA ALA A 40 5.55 -8.22 17.05
C ALA A 40 6.55 -9.30 16.59
N THR A 41 6.59 -10.43 17.30
CA THR A 41 7.33 -11.62 16.90
C THR A 41 6.36 -12.71 16.43
N LEU A 42 6.84 -13.70 15.67
CA LEU A 42 6.03 -14.86 15.30
C LEU A 42 5.44 -15.57 16.53
N PHE A 43 6.26 -15.69 17.58
CA PHE A 43 5.86 -16.32 18.84
C PHE A 43 4.72 -15.57 19.53
N THR A 44 4.85 -14.25 19.70
CA THR A 44 3.78 -13.42 20.32
C THR A 44 2.50 -13.45 19.49
N LEU A 45 2.60 -13.40 18.15
CA LEU A 45 1.42 -13.48 17.28
C LEU A 45 0.67 -14.82 17.42
N VAL A 46 1.40 -15.93 17.49
CA VAL A 46 0.80 -17.26 17.71
C VAL A 46 0.18 -17.37 19.11
N GLN A 47 0.80 -16.78 20.14
CA GLN A 47 0.21 -16.68 21.48
C GLN A 47 -1.07 -15.83 21.50
N ASP A 48 -1.09 -14.72 20.75
CA ASP A 48 -2.25 -13.83 20.57
C ASP A 48 -3.35 -14.43 19.66
N GLY A 49 -3.21 -15.70 19.27
CA GLY A 49 -4.22 -16.46 18.54
C GLY A 49 -4.25 -16.22 17.03
N TYR A 50 -3.24 -15.55 16.46
CA TYR A 50 -3.05 -15.53 15.01
C TYR A 50 -2.60 -16.92 14.54
N ARG A 51 -3.15 -17.38 13.41
CA ARG A 51 -2.79 -18.67 12.81
C ARG A 51 -1.96 -18.44 11.56
N ILE A 52 -0.92 -19.25 11.35
CA ILE A 52 -0.20 -19.30 10.08
C ILE A 52 -1.17 -19.84 9.02
N VAL A 53 -1.44 -19.04 7.99
CA VAL A 53 -2.36 -19.37 6.88
C VAL A 53 -1.62 -19.66 5.57
N SER A 54 -0.38 -19.20 5.43
CA SER A 54 0.49 -19.52 4.30
C SER A 54 1.96 -19.41 4.70
N VAL A 55 2.81 -20.20 4.04
CA VAL A 55 4.28 -20.11 4.13
C VAL A 55 4.84 -20.15 2.71
N ILE A 56 5.72 -19.21 2.38
CA ILE A 56 6.45 -19.16 1.10
C ILE A 56 7.93 -19.35 1.41
N ASP A 57 8.60 -20.30 0.74
CA ASP A 57 10.05 -20.54 0.82
C ASP A 57 10.71 -20.11 -0.49
N GLU A 58 11.57 -19.09 -0.43
CA GLU A 58 12.27 -18.50 -1.58
C GLU A 58 13.78 -18.72 -1.45
N ARG A 59 14.32 -19.63 -2.25
CA ARG A 59 15.76 -19.97 -2.22
C ARG A 59 16.55 -19.12 -3.19
N HIS A 60 17.63 -18.54 -2.68
CA HIS A 60 18.49 -17.57 -3.35
C HIS A 60 19.90 -18.16 -3.51
N GLY A 61 20.00 -19.22 -4.33
CA GLY A 61 21.19 -20.06 -4.45
C GLY A 61 21.28 -21.13 -3.36
N GLU A 62 22.45 -21.75 -3.21
CA GLU A 62 22.69 -22.88 -2.29
C GLU A 62 22.71 -22.48 -0.80
N ALA A 63 23.04 -21.23 -0.49
CA ALA A 63 23.39 -20.80 0.88
C ALA A 63 22.40 -19.81 1.53
N ASN A 64 21.42 -19.29 0.78
CA ASN A 64 20.47 -18.29 1.27
C ASN A 64 19.03 -18.73 1.01
N SER A 65 18.16 -18.63 2.01
CA SER A 65 16.72 -18.84 1.85
C SER A 65 15.92 -17.83 2.66
N THR A 66 14.78 -17.42 2.11
CA THR A 66 13.84 -16.51 2.76
C THR A 66 12.52 -17.23 2.96
N GLN A 67 12.09 -17.40 4.21
CA GLN A 67 10.78 -17.94 4.54
C GLN A 67 9.84 -16.80 4.95
N THR A 68 8.69 -16.70 4.28
CA THR A 68 7.66 -15.72 4.58
C THR A 68 6.42 -16.40 5.13
N PHE A 69 6.16 -16.18 6.41
CA PHE A 69 4.99 -16.66 7.15
C PHE A 69 3.89 -15.61 7.11
N TYR A 70 2.73 -15.95 6.54
CA TYR A 70 1.53 -15.13 6.63
C TYR A 70 0.64 -15.65 7.76
N LEU A 71 0.26 -14.74 8.66
CA LEU A 71 -0.59 -15.02 9.80
C LEU A 71 -1.87 -14.21 9.75
N GLN A 72 -2.98 -14.78 10.19
CA GLN A 72 -4.28 -14.12 10.16
C GLN A 72 -5.08 -14.38 11.45
N ARG A 73 -5.86 -13.37 11.83
CA ARG A 73 -6.96 -13.41 12.80
C ARG A 73 -8.12 -12.57 12.23
N GLU A 74 -9.31 -12.66 12.82
CA GLU A 74 -10.50 -11.89 12.40
C GLU A 74 -10.25 -10.37 12.24
N GLN A 75 -9.38 -9.82 13.09
CA GLN A 75 -9.13 -8.38 13.24
C GLN A 75 -7.85 -7.87 12.57
N GLY A 76 -7.08 -8.71 11.87
CA GLY A 76 -5.82 -8.31 11.26
C GLY A 76 -5.03 -9.44 10.61
N ALA A 77 -3.99 -9.06 9.86
CA ALA A 77 -3.05 -9.98 9.24
C ALA A 77 -1.61 -9.50 9.43
N PHE A 78 -0.70 -10.46 9.58
CA PHE A 78 0.73 -10.23 9.72
C PHE A 78 1.50 -11.01 8.68
N LYS A 79 2.65 -10.48 8.27
CA LYS A 79 3.65 -11.15 7.46
C LYS A 79 4.96 -11.11 8.21
N CYS A 80 5.50 -12.27 8.56
CA CYS A 80 6.82 -12.38 9.18
C CYS A 80 7.80 -13.01 8.20
N ILE A 81 8.98 -12.42 8.05
CA ILE A 81 10.02 -12.86 7.13
C ILE A 81 11.21 -13.34 7.96
N GLU A 82 11.68 -14.55 7.67
CA GLU A 82 12.91 -15.14 8.19
C GLU A 82 13.91 -15.27 7.04
N GLN A 83 15.09 -14.65 7.17
CA GLN A 83 16.17 -14.77 6.20
C GLN A 83 17.29 -15.60 6.80
N HIS A 84 17.52 -16.79 6.23
CA HIS A 84 18.67 -17.63 6.52
C HIS A 84 19.81 -17.27 5.58
N GLN A 85 20.96 -16.88 6.14
CA GLN A 85 22.21 -16.74 5.41
C GLN A 85 23.26 -17.69 6.01
N MET A 86 23.87 -18.53 5.17
CA MET A 86 24.94 -19.42 5.59
C MET A 86 26.29 -18.71 5.43
N GLU A 87 26.84 -18.16 6.52
CA GLU A 87 28.13 -17.47 6.45
C GLU A 87 29.32 -18.46 6.37
N PRO A 88 30.20 -18.40 5.34
CA PRO A 88 31.18 -19.46 5.08
C PRO A 88 32.29 -19.70 6.12
N ARG A 89 32.31 -18.95 7.23
CA ARG A 89 33.37 -19.03 8.27
C ARG A 89 32.85 -19.20 9.69
N THR A 90 31.55 -19.15 9.90
CA THR A 90 30.92 -19.21 11.21
C THR A 90 29.79 -20.23 11.15
N HIS A 91 29.93 -21.31 11.91
CA HIS A 91 29.00 -22.46 11.90
C HIS A 91 27.66 -22.16 12.62
N MET A 92 27.26 -20.89 12.64
CA MET A 92 26.04 -20.35 13.22
C MET A 92 25.33 -19.53 12.13
N SER A 93 24.19 -20.05 11.67
CA SER A 93 23.26 -19.29 10.84
C SER A 93 22.52 -18.29 11.74
N GLU A 94 22.80 -17.00 11.61
CA GLU A 94 21.97 -15.96 12.21
C GLU A 94 20.78 -15.69 11.28
N ALA A 95 19.62 -16.28 11.62
CA ALA A 95 18.37 -16.01 10.91
C ALA A 95 17.87 -14.61 11.27
N GLN A 96 17.77 -13.71 10.28
CA GLN A 96 17.22 -12.37 10.48
C GLN A 96 15.69 -12.43 10.39
N PHE A 97 15.00 -12.00 11.45
CA PHE A 97 13.56 -12.14 11.57
C PHE A 97 12.86 -10.78 11.71
N ALA A 98 11.86 -10.50 10.86
CA ALA A 98 11.10 -9.24 10.90
C ALA A 98 9.61 -9.45 10.59
N CYS A 99 8.72 -8.88 11.40
CA CYS A 99 7.27 -8.93 11.18
C CYS A 99 6.70 -7.58 10.73
N PHE A 100 5.64 -7.66 9.93
CA PHE A 100 4.92 -6.53 9.38
C PHE A 100 3.42 -6.75 9.57
N GLU A 101 2.70 -5.71 9.95
CA GLU A 101 1.24 -5.70 10.06
C GLU A 101 0.62 -5.19 8.75
N LEU A 102 -0.50 -5.78 8.33
CA LEU A 102 -1.27 -5.28 7.20
C LEU A 102 -2.03 -4.03 7.61
N ALA A 103 -1.75 -2.89 6.96
CA ALA A 103 -2.46 -1.65 7.19
C ALA A 103 -3.97 -1.83 6.96
N GLN A 104 -4.78 -1.40 7.92
CA GLN A 104 -6.24 -1.49 7.80
C GLN A 104 -6.73 -0.55 6.67
N PRO A 105 -7.51 -1.06 5.70
CA PRO A 105 -8.06 -0.20 4.65
C PRO A 105 -9.08 0.76 5.26
N PHE A 106 -8.85 2.06 5.07
CA PHE A 106 -9.75 3.16 5.44
C PHE A 106 -9.99 3.34 6.94
N SER A 107 -9.06 4.04 7.62
CA SER A 107 -9.37 4.79 8.84
C SER A 107 -10.17 6.07 8.52
N THR A 108 -11.29 5.95 7.81
CA THR A 108 -12.11 7.10 7.41
C THR A 108 -12.70 7.81 8.61
N LEU A 109 -12.08 8.94 8.96
CA LEU A 109 -12.68 10.13 9.54
C LEU A 109 -13.65 9.86 10.69
N LYS A 110 -13.11 9.82 11.91
CA LYS A 110 -13.87 10.16 13.12
C LYS A 110 -14.14 11.68 13.13
N GLY A 111 -15.00 12.13 12.21
CA GLY A 111 -15.51 13.49 12.18
C GLY A 111 -16.24 13.81 13.48
N LYS A 112 -15.91 14.95 14.07
CA LYS A 112 -16.56 15.54 15.24
C LYS A 112 -16.78 17.02 14.97
#